data_AF-A0A7M7QKB7-F1
#
_entry.id   AF-A0A7M7QKB7-F1
#
_cell.length_a   1.000
_cell.length_b   1.000
_cell.length_c   1.000
_cell.angle_alpha   90.00
_cell.angle_beta   90.00
_cell.angle_gamma   90.00
#
_symmetry.space_group_name_H-M   'P 1'
#
loop_
_entity.id
_entity.type
_entity.pdbx_description
1 polymer ?
#
loop_
_entity_poly.entity_id
_entity_poly.type
_entity_poly.pdbx_seq_one_letter_code
_entity_poly.pdbx_strand_id
1 'polypeptide(L)'
;MKMDLYNEILMATCQLYGNLRFSRNDVQFIIEFVQNFVENIYNPRLHKQLSENLYNAVSEEATDEIRKTFKKYKNVFGDFNTEDKRLRIYKQHGFLIDPIDVPIASSERSSVCGEKISIKNKYITITHIPLKYSLTQFLQIDRLFDALIEYKDFLMQDQTALTNFVQGQLWKKQLSEFDKDGVVLPLFGYHDDVETGNSMGSHSKINEVGAVYATIPCLPTNFASKLESIVMSDIFYSNDRKQYGNALICKSFIADLKKLREEGIEIQICNKKIKVYFITSLILGDNLGLNSMLGFTSSFTKTMWCRICYASPDKIHFMTNEDERLLRTVESYKNDVKKLCVSESGVNE
;
A
#
# COMPACT_ATOMS: atom_id res chain seq x y z
N MET A 1 -15.53 -18.08 27.85
CA MET A 1 -15.15 -17.99 26.42
C MET A 1 -14.10 -19.06 26.18
N LYS A 2 -14.35 -20.08 25.34
CA LYS A 2 -13.32 -21.07 25.02
C LYS A 2 -12.25 -20.34 24.20
N MET A 3 -11.05 -20.21 24.75
CA MET A 3 -9.90 -19.62 24.05
C MET A 3 -9.55 -20.55 22.88
N ASP A 4 -9.67 -20.06 21.65
CA ASP A 4 -9.27 -20.81 20.47
C ASP A 4 -7.77 -20.58 20.23
N LEU A 5 -6.96 -21.50 20.76
CA LEU A 5 -5.51 -21.42 20.71
C LEU A 5 -4.99 -21.24 19.27
N TYR A 6 -5.66 -21.80 18.26
CA TYR A 6 -5.23 -21.64 16.87
C TYR A 6 -5.33 -20.17 16.43
N ASN A 7 -6.45 -19.52 16.72
CA ASN A 7 -6.67 -18.12 16.40
C ASN A 7 -5.76 -17.18 17.21
N GLU A 8 -5.47 -17.50 18.47
CA GLU A 8 -4.50 -16.74 19.27
C GLU A 8 -3.09 -16.81 18.69
N ILE A 9 -2.65 -18.00 18.25
CA ILE A 9 -1.34 -18.17 17.60
C ILE A 9 -1.31 -17.46 16.23
N LEU A 10 -2.39 -17.53 15.46
CA LEU A 10 -2.54 -16.78 14.21
C LEU A 10 -2.36 -15.27 14.46
N MET A 11 -3.07 -14.70 15.43
CA MET A 11 -2.95 -13.28 15.77
C MET A 11 -1.53 -12.92 16.24
N ALA A 12 -0.93 -13.72 17.13
CA ALA A 12 0.42 -13.48 17.62
C ALA A 12 1.45 -13.50 16.47
N THR A 13 1.35 -14.46 15.55
CA THR A 13 2.25 -14.54 14.40
C THR A 13 2.04 -13.40 13.40
N CYS A 14 0.80 -12.96 13.17
CA CYS A 14 0.52 -11.75 12.40
C CYS A 14 1.14 -10.50 13.06
N GLN A 15 1.06 -10.35 14.38
CA GLN A 15 1.67 -9.23 15.11
C GLN A 15 3.20 -9.19 14.97
N LEU A 16 3.85 -10.36 14.95
CA LEU A 16 5.31 -10.44 14.70
C LEU A 16 5.67 -9.89 13.32
N TYR A 17 4.93 -10.27 12.27
CA TYR A 17 5.14 -9.73 10.92
C TYR A 17 4.71 -8.27 10.76
N GLY A 18 3.75 -7.80 11.56
CA GLY A 18 3.34 -6.39 11.59
C GLY A 18 4.39 -5.46 12.22
N ASN A 19 5.35 -6.00 12.97
CA ASN A 19 6.44 -5.20 13.54
C ASN A 19 7.59 -5.09 12.54
N LEU A 20 7.69 -3.92 11.88
CA LEU A 20 8.70 -3.63 10.86
C LEU A 20 10.16 -3.67 11.36
N ARG A 21 10.39 -3.80 12.68
CA ARG A 21 11.73 -3.98 13.24
C ARG A 21 12.21 -5.42 13.17
N PHE A 22 11.31 -6.37 12.97
CA PHE A 22 11.66 -7.78 12.81
C PHE A 22 11.79 -8.12 11.34
N SER A 23 12.96 -8.65 10.97
CA SER A 23 13.12 -9.33 9.70
C SER A 23 12.36 -10.66 9.71
N ARG A 24 12.15 -11.23 8.53
CA ARG A 24 11.56 -12.57 8.39
C ARG A 24 12.33 -13.64 9.17
N ASN A 25 13.67 -13.51 9.22
CA ASN A 25 14.54 -14.39 9.98
C ASN A 25 14.34 -14.22 11.50
N ASP A 26 14.13 -12.98 11.96
CA ASP A 26 13.84 -12.73 13.38
C ASP A 26 12.50 -13.35 13.79
N VAL A 27 11.47 -13.21 12.96
CA VAL A 27 10.16 -13.86 13.21
C VAL A 27 10.31 -15.38 13.26
N GLN A 28 11.07 -15.96 12.34
CA GLN A 28 11.34 -17.40 12.33
C GLN A 28 12.07 -17.84 13.61
N PHE A 29 13.12 -17.12 14.01
CA PHE A 29 13.87 -17.37 15.24
C PHE A 29 12.98 -17.31 16.49
N ILE A 30 12.12 -16.28 16.59
CA ILE A 30 11.20 -16.11 17.73
C ILE A 30 10.25 -17.32 17.84
N ILE A 31 9.67 -17.75 16.71
CA ILE A 31 8.73 -18.88 16.70
C ILE A 31 9.44 -20.17 17.11
N GLU A 32 10.63 -20.45 16.57
CA GLU A 32 11.42 -21.62 16.96
C GLU A 32 11.81 -21.58 18.44
N PHE A 33 12.23 -20.42 18.94
CA PHE A 33 12.57 -20.23 20.34
C PHE A 33 11.40 -20.56 21.26
N VAL A 34 10.23 -19.96 21.00
CA VAL A 34 9.02 -20.19 21.82
C VAL A 34 8.54 -21.64 21.70
N GLN A 35 8.52 -22.22 20.50
CA GLN A 35 8.17 -23.62 20.28
C GLN A 35 9.10 -24.56 21.06
N ASN A 36 10.42 -24.35 21.00
CA ASN A 36 11.40 -25.15 21.72
C ASN A 36 11.26 -24.99 23.24
N PHE A 37 11.01 -23.78 23.74
CA PHE A 37 10.76 -23.54 25.16
C PHE A 37 9.50 -24.29 25.64
N VAL A 38 8.40 -24.20 24.89
CA VAL A 38 7.15 -24.88 25.23
C VAL A 38 7.32 -26.39 25.19
N GLU A 39 7.91 -26.92 24.12
CA GLU A 39 8.05 -28.36 23.89
C GLU A 39 9.02 -29.04 24.87
N ASN A 40 10.17 -28.43 25.11
CA ASN A 40 11.28 -29.08 25.81
C ASN A 40 11.40 -28.67 27.28
N ILE A 41 10.84 -27.53 27.67
CA ILE A 41 11.02 -26.97 29.03
C ILE A 41 9.69 -26.86 29.76
N TYR A 42 8.74 -26.06 29.24
CA TYR A 42 7.52 -25.72 29.96
C TYR A 42 6.57 -26.92 30.09
N ASN A 43 6.20 -27.55 28.97
CA ASN A 43 5.25 -28.67 28.99
C ASN A 43 5.77 -29.88 29.78
N PRO A 44 7.03 -30.34 29.61
CA PRO A 44 7.54 -31.46 30.40
C PRO A 44 7.58 -31.17 31.90
N ARG A 45 7.96 -29.94 32.30
CA ARG A 45 8.00 -29.54 33.72
C ARG A 45 6.60 -29.51 34.33
N LEU A 46 5.62 -28.92 33.63
CA LEU A 46 4.25 -28.85 34.09
C LEU A 46 3.61 -30.24 34.17
N HIS A 47 3.80 -31.08 33.14
CA HIS A 47 3.31 -32.45 33.15
C HIS A 47 3.90 -33.26 34.33
N LYS A 48 5.21 -33.12 34.61
CA LYS A 48 5.84 -33.76 35.76
C LYS A 48 5.20 -33.33 37.08
N GLN A 49 5.03 -32.03 37.31
CA GLN A 49 4.39 -31.52 38.52
C GLN A 49 2.95 -32.02 38.71
N LEU A 50 2.16 -32.07 37.62
CA LEU A 50 0.80 -32.62 37.68
C LEU A 50 0.82 -34.12 37.98
N SER A 51 1.75 -34.86 37.37
CA SER A 51 1.86 -36.31 37.58
C SER A 51 2.23 -36.69 39.01
N GLU A 52 3.13 -35.92 39.65
CA GLU A 52 3.58 -36.16 41.02
C GLU A 52 2.50 -35.84 42.06
N ASN A 53 1.65 -34.83 41.80
CA ASN A 53 0.73 -34.30 42.82
C ASN A 53 -0.73 -34.70 42.63
N LEU A 54 -1.17 -35.01 41.40
CA LEU A 54 -2.60 -35.14 41.09
C LEU A 54 -3.02 -36.49 40.54
N TYR A 55 -2.12 -37.27 39.92
CA TYR A 55 -2.52 -38.51 39.24
C TYR A 55 -3.12 -39.56 40.19
N ASN A 56 -2.63 -39.62 41.44
CA ASN A 56 -3.20 -40.50 42.46
C ASN A 56 -4.52 -39.97 43.07
N ALA A 57 -4.87 -38.70 42.79
CA ALA A 57 -6.04 -38.02 43.34
C ALA A 57 -7.20 -37.88 42.32
N VAL A 58 -6.99 -38.30 41.07
CA VAL A 58 -7.98 -38.22 39.99
C VAL A 58 -8.22 -39.61 39.38
N SER A 59 -9.30 -39.75 38.60
CA SER A 59 -9.60 -41.02 37.93
C SER A 59 -8.59 -41.34 36.82
N GLU A 60 -8.55 -42.59 36.39
CA GLU A 60 -7.70 -43.03 35.29
C GLU A 60 -8.07 -42.34 33.97
N GLU A 61 -9.37 -42.13 33.73
CA GLU A 61 -9.87 -41.40 32.55
C GLU A 61 -9.37 -39.95 32.55
N ALA A 62 -9.38 -39.28 33.71
CA ALA A 62 -8.88 -37.92 33.84
C ALA A 62 -7.37 -37.83 33.62
N THR A 63 -6.62 -38.81 34.14
CA THR A 63 -5.17 -38.92 33.92
C THR A 63 -4.84 -39.09 32.44
N ASP A 64 -5.56 -39.94 31.73
CA ASP A 64 -5.38 -40.15 30.30
C ASP A 64 -5.75 -38.92 29.47
N GLU A 65 -6.80 -38.18 29.86
CA GLU A 65 -7.17 -36.93 29.19
C GLU A 65 -6.10 -35.85 29.38
N ILE A 66 -5.49 -35.76 30.57
CA ILE A 66 -4.34 -34.88 30.83
C ILE A 66 -3.17 -35.26 29.90
N ARG A 67 -2.79 -36.54 29.86
CA ARG A 67 -1.69 -37.01 28.97
C ARG A 67 -1.96 -36.69 27.50
N LYS A 68 -3.18 -36.95 27.02
CA LYS A 68 -3.60 -36.63 25.65
C LYS A 68 -3.50 -35.13 25.38
N THR A 69 -3.91 -34.30 26.35
CA THR A 69 -3.83 -32.83 26.24
C THR A 69 -2.39 -32.37 26.07
N PHE A 70 -1.45 -32.81 26.91
CA PHE A 70 -0.04 -32.45 26.77
C PHE A 70 0.58 -32.95 25.46
N LYS A 71 0.19 -34.16 25.00
CA LYS A 71 0.65 -34.69 23.72
C LYS A 71 0.13 -33.86 22.55
N LYS A 72 -1.14 -33.45 22.59
CA LYS A 72 -1.78 -32.61 21.57
C LYS A 72 -1.11 -31.24 21.46
N TYR A 73 -0.82 -30.61 22.60
CA TYR A 73 -0.21 -29.28 22.66
C TYR A 73 1.32 -29.32 22.81
N LYS A 74 1.98 -30.42 22.42
CA LYS A 74 3.44 -30.48 22.37
C LYS A 74 4.01 -29.57 21.29
N ASN A 75 3.36 -29.54 20.12
CA ASN A 75 3.74 -28.73 18.98
C ASN A 75 2.69 -27.65 18.67
N VAL A 76 2.54 -26.69 19.58
CA VAL A 76 1.52 -25.64 19.48
C VAL A 76 1.70 -24.78 18.22
N PHE A 77 2.93 -24.57 17.77
CA PHE A 77 3.22 -23.85 16.52
C PHE A 77 3.31 -24.76 15.30
N GLY A 78 2.86 -26.02 15.35
CA GLY A 78 3.05 -26.98 14.25
C GLY A 78 2.54 -26.49 12.89
N ASP A 79 1.43 -25.74 12.87
CA ASP A 79 0.86 -25.13 11.67
C ASP A 79 1.53 -23.81 11.28
N PHE A 80 2.34 -23.23 12.16
CA PHE A 80 2.99 -21.92 12.00
C PHE A 80 4.53 -22.00 12.04
N ASN A 81 5.12 -23.19 12.13
CA ASN A 81 6.53 -23.36 12.46
C ASN A 81 7.49 -22.95 11.33
N THR A 82 7.03 -22.89 10.09
CA THR A 82 7.83 -22.39 8.95
C THR A 82 7.16 -21.18 8.31
N GLU A 83 7.96 -20.32 7.69
CA GLU A 83 7.45 -19.14 6.96
C GLU A 83 6.40 -19.53 5.92
N ASP A 84 6.69 -20.54 5.09
CA ASP A 84 5.77 -20.97 4.04
C ASP A 84 4.39 -21.35 4.55
N LYS A 85 4.31 -22.02 5.71
CA LYS A 85 3.03 -22.38 6.32
C LYS A 85 2.28 -21.13 6.79
N ARG A 86 2.98 -20.21 7.47
CA ARG A 86 2.39 -18.96 7.95
C ARG A 86 1.85 -18.12 6.80
N LEU A 87 2.67 -17.86 5.77
CA LEU A 87 2.25 -17.07 4.61
C LEU A 87 1.08 -17.73 3.87
N ARG A 88 1.06 -19.06 3.77
CA ARG A 88 -0.09 -19.79 3.19
C ARG A 88 -1.36 -19.60 4.00
N ILE A 89 -1.29 -19.70 5.33
CA ILE A 89 -2.42 -19.47 6.23
C ILE A 89 -2.92 -18.03 6.09
N TYR A 90 -2.02 -17.04 6.06
CA TYR A 90 -2.39 -15.64 5.91
C TYR A 90 -3.08 -15.37 4.56
N LYS A 91 -2.60 -15.98 3.48
CA LYS A 91 -3.26 -15.89 2.15
C LYS A 91 -4.65 -16.54 2.17
N GLN A 92 -4.79 -17.71 2.79
CA GLN A 92 -6.08 -18.40 2.92
C GLN A 92 -7.11 -17.58 3.70
N HIS A 93 -6.66 -16.84 4.72
CA HIS A 93 -7.52 -15.96 5.51
C HIS A 93 -7.73 -14.57 4.89
N GLY A 94 -7.02 -14.23 3.81
CA GLY A 94 -7.07 -12.88 3.25
C GLY A 94 -6.41 -11.82 4.15
N PHE A 95 -5.33 -12.17 4.84
CA PHE A 95 -4.48 -11.21 5.57
C PHE A 95 -3.23 -10.82 4.79
N LEU A 96 -2.85 -11.62 3.80
CA LEU A 96 -1.70 -11.37 2.92
C LEU A 96 -2.14 -11.48 1.46
N ILE A 97 -1.80 -10.47 0.67
CA ILE A 97 -1.86 -10.53 -0.78
C ILE A 97 -0.46 -10.53 -1.36
N ASP A 98 -0.29 -11.37 -2.38
CA ASP A 98 0.89 -11.29 -3.23
C ASP A 98 0.75 -10.11 -4.19
N PRO A 99 1.82 -9.30 -4.33
CA PRO A 99 1.85 -8.34 -5.41
C PRO A 99 1.79 -9.06 -6.78
N ILE A 100 1.29 -8.34 -7.78
CA ILE A 100 1.11 -8.81 -9.14
C ILE A 100 2.20 -8.20 -10.02
N ASP A 101 3.01 -9.03 -10.66
CA ASP A 101 3.93 -8.58 -11.68
C ASP A 101 3.17 -8.30 -12.98
N VAL A 102 3.09 -7.03 -13.37
CA VAL A 102 2.39 -6.59 -14.58
C VAL A 102 3.42 -6.31 -15.68
N PRO A 103 3.42 -7.10 -16.79
CA PRO A 103 4.33 -6.85 -17.90
C PRO A 103 3.94 -5.56 -18.63
N ILE A 104 4.89 -4.65 -18.77
CA ILE A 104 4.71 -3.36 -19.49
C ILE A 104 5.40 -3.35 -20.85
N ALA A 105 6.48 -4.13 -21.01
CA ALA A 105 7.26 -4.21 -22.23
C ALA A 105 8.04 -5.53 -22.29
N SER A 106 8.69 -5.78 -23.43
CA SER A 106 9.63 -6.89 -23.62
C SER A 106 10.94 -6.37 -24.20
N SER A 107 12.06 -6.88 -23.69
CA SER A 107 13.39 -6.61 -24.23
C SER A 107 14.08 -7.92 -24.62
N GLU A 108 14.76 -7.93 -25.76
CA GLU A 108 15.64 -9.02 -26.14
C GLU A 108 16.95 -8.90 -25.34
N ARG A 109 17.27 -9.93 -24.56
CA ARG A 109 18.56 -10.01 -23.88
C ARG A 109 19.30 -11.28 -24.31
N SER A 110 20.53 -11.09 -24.74
CA SER A 110 21.48 -12.17 -24.95
C SER A 110 21.94 -12.71 -23.61
N SER A 111 21.81 -14.01 -23.42
CA SER A 111 22.34 -14.74 -22.27
C SER A 111 23.34 -15.78 -22.76
N VAL A 112 24.54 -15.72 -22.19
CA VAL A 112 25.62 -16.66 -22.49
C VAL A 112 25.43 -17.89 -21.62
N CYS A 113 25.27 -19.06 -22.24
CA CYS A 113 25.17 -20.33 -21.54
C CYS A 113 26.26 -21.26 -22.10
N GLY A 114 27.45 -21.20 -21.50
CA GLY A 114 28.66 -21.82 -22.07
C GLY A 114 29.10 -21.11 -23.37
N GLU A 115 29.41 -21.86 -24.42
CA GLU A 115 29.80 -21.31 -25.73
C GLU A 115 28.61 -20.83 -26.60
N LYS A 116 27.37 -21.03 -26.14
CA LYS A 116 26.17 -20.64 -26.89
C LYS A 116 25.61 -19.31 -26.38
N ILE A 117 25.42 -18.37 -27.29
CA ILE A 117 24.63 -17.15 -27.06
C ILE A 117 23.17 -17.49 -27.37
N SER A 118 22.31 -17.41 -26.36
CA SER A 118 20.86 -17.55 -26.53
C SER A 118 20.19 -16.19 -26.33
N ILE A 119 19.40 -15.75 -27.32
CA ILE A 119 18.57 -14.55 -27.20
C ILE A 119 17.26 -14.98 -26.53
N LYS A 120 16.93 -14.37 -25.41
CA LYS A 120 15.66 -14.59 -24.70
C LYS A 120 14.92 -13.28 -24.56
N ASN A 121 13.62 -13.33 -24.80
CA ASN A 121 12.73 -12.23 -24.46
C ASN A 121 12.58 -12.18 -22.94
N LYS A 122 12.97 -11.06 -22.35
CA LYS A 122 12.75 -10.75 -20.94
C LYS A 122 11.65 -9.70 -20.85
N TYR A 123 10.57 -10.03 -20.15
CA TYR A 123 9.55 -9.06 -19.81
C TYR A 123 10.08 -8.06 -18.80
N ILE A 124 9.70 -6.81 -19.02
CA ILE A 124 9.89 -5.72 -18.08
C ILE A 124 8.56 -5.56 -17.37
N THR A 125 8.60 -5.62 -16.05
CA THR A 125 7.43 -5.73 -15.20
C THR A 125 7.45 -4.62 -14.16
N ILE A 126 6.26 -4.14 -13.81
CA ILE A 126 6.04 -3.38 -12.58
C ILE A 126 5.40 -4.29 -11.55
N THR A 127 5.61 -3.99 -10.28
CA THR A 127 4.99 -4.72 -9.17
C THR A 127 3.77 -3.91 -8.71
N HIS A 128 2.58 -4.47 -8.92
CA HIS A 128 1.30 -3.83 -8.63
C HIS A 128 0.60 -4.51 -7.43
N ILE A 129 0.06 -3.70 -6.52
CA ILE A 129 -0.69 -4.11 -5.34
C ILE A 129 -2.10 -3.54 -5.48
N PRO A 130 -3.11 -4.37 -5.78
CA PRO A 130 -4.46 -3.88 -6.05
C PRO A 130 -5.08 -3.11 -4.88
N LEU A 131 -5.39 -1.83 -5.10
CA LEU A 131 -5.92 -0.94 -4.07
C LEU A 131 -7.25 -1.42 -3.51
N LYS A 132 -8.09 -2.04 -4.36
CA LYS A 132 -9.39 -2.60 -3.96
C LYS A 132 -9.26 -3.48 -2.71
N TYR A 133 -8.29 -4.38 -2.70
CA TYR A 133 -8.12 -5.28 -1.57
C TYR A 133 -7.52 -4.56 -0.36
N SER A 134 -6.45 -3.81 -0.57
CA SER A 134 -5.75 -3.12 0.52
C SER A 134 -6.68 -2.15 1.25
N LEU A 135 -7.48 -1.38 0.53
CA LEU A 135 -8.49 -0.48 1.11
C LEU A 135 -9.63 -1.23 1.80
N THR A 136 -10.05 -2.40 1.27
CA THR A 136 -11.07 -3.25 1.92
C THR A 136 -10.58 -3.74 3.27
N GLN A 137 -9.36 -4.29 3.34
CA GLN A 137 -8.80 -4.76 4.61
C GLN A 137 -8.53 -3.61 5.56
N PHE A 138 -7.99 -2.49 5.05
CA PHE A 138 -7.70 -1.30 5.84
C PHE A 138 -8.96 -0.76 6.53
N LEU A 139 -10.05 -0.54 5.78
CA LEU A 139 -11.30 -0.04 6.36
C LEU A 139 -11.99 -1.03 7.30
N GLN A 140 -11.67 -2.32 7.25
CA GLN A 140 -12.19 -3.33 8.18
C GLN A 140 -11.33 -3.49 9.45
N ILE A 141 -10.25 -2.73 9.61
CA ILE A 141 -9.55 -2.65 10.88
C ILE A 141 -10.54 -2.22 11.96
N ASP A 142 -10.53 -2.95 13.09
CA ASP A 142 -11.50 -2.73 14.16
C ASP A 142 -11.55 -1.25 14.57
N ARG A 143 -12.78 -0.73 14.65
CA ARG A 143 -13.11 0.68 14.93
C ARG A 143 -12.62 1.75 13.95
N LEU A 144 -11.82 1.41 12.93
CA LEU A 144 -11.28 2.43 12.01
C LEU A 144 -12.37 3.09 11.18
N PHE A 145 -13.25 2.29 10.58
CA PHE A 145 -14.33 2.83 9.74
C PHE A 145 -15.31 3.70 10.55
N ASP A 146 -15.72 3.23 11.73
CA ASP A 146 -16.60 4.00 12.61
C ASP A 146 -15.97 5.35 12.98
N ALA A 147 -14.70 5.33 13.41
CA ALA A 147 -13.96 6.56 13.75
C ALA A 147 -13.80 7.50 12.55
N LEU A 148 -13.60 6.95 11.34
CA LEU A 148 -13.53 7.72 10.10
C LEU A 148 -14.85 8.42 9.82
N ILE A 149 -15.98 7.73 9.93
CA ILE A 149 -17.31 8.31 9.67
C ILE A 149 -17.63 9.39 10.72
N GLU A 150 -17.43 9.10 12.01
CA GLU A 150 -17.63 10.06 13.09
C GLU A 150 -16.79 11.33 12.89
N TYR A 151 -15.51 11.18 12.54
CA TYR A 151 -14.63 12.31 12.29
C TYR A 151 -15.03 13.10 11.04
N LYS A 152 -15.42 12.41 9.96
CA LYS A 152 -15.92 13.07 8.75
C LYS A 152 -17.18 13.88 9.06
N ASP A 153 -18.12 13.33 9.82
CA ASP A 153 -19.36 14.02 10.15
C ASP A 153 -19.12 15.23 11.07
N PHE A 154 -18.17 15.11 12.01
CA PHE A 154 -17.66 16.24 12.78
C PHE A 154 -17.09 17.34 11.87
N LEU A 155 -16.20 17.00 10.93
CA LEU A 155 -15.60 17.95 9.99
C LEU A 155 -16.64 18.68 9.14
N MET A 156 -17.71 17.99 8.74
CA MET A 156 -18.78 18.60 7.93
C MET A 156 -19.67 19.56 8.72
N GLN A 157 -19.76 19.39 10.05
CA GLN A 157 -20.50 20.28 10.94
C GLN A 157 -19.65 21.47 11.41
N ASP A 158 -18.32 21.29 11.49
CA ASP A 158 -17.40 22.35 11.87
C ASP A 158 -17.26 23.40 10.76
N GLN A 159 -17.73 24.61 11.04
CA GLN A 159 -17.61 25.78 10.17
C GLN A 159 -16.62 26.83 10.72
N THR A 160 -15.92 26.53 11.81
CA THR A 160 -15.02 27.49 12.46
C THR A 160 -13.78 27.77 11.62
N ALA A 161 -13.20 26.72 11.02
CA ALA A 161 -12.03 26.79 10.17
C ALA A 161 -11.99 25.64 9.15
N LEU A 162 -11.31 25.86 8.03
CA LEU A 162 -10.96 24.80 7.09
C LEU A 162 -9.72 24.06 7.62
N THR A 163 -9.94 22.89 8.22
CA THR A 163 -8.89 22.03 8.80
C THR A 163 -8.66 20.75 8.01
N ASN A 164 -9.60 20.39 7.12
CA ASN A 164 -9.48 19.20 6.27
C ASN A 164 -9.95 19.45 4.83
N PHE A 165 -9.42 18.67 3.89
CA PHE A 165 -9.79 18.68 2.48
C PHE A 165 -11.30 18.55 2.24
N VAL A 166 -12.00 17.72 3.02
CA VAL A 166 -13.44 17.48 2.82
C VAL A 166 -14.32 18.71 3.10
N GLN A 167 -13.82 19.70 3.83
CA GLN A 167 -14.53 20.97 4.03
C GLN A 167 -14.40 21.91 2.83
N GLY A 168 -13.40 21.67 1.97
CA GLY A 168 -13.06 22.51 0.83
C GLY A 168 -14.07 22.46 -0.32
N GLN A 169 -14.07 23.51 -1.13
CA GLN A 169 -14.99 23.66 -2.28
C GLN A 169 -14.79 22.57 -3.34
N LEU A 170 -13.54 22.15 -3.58
CA LEU A 170 -13.23 21.10 -4.55
C LEU A 170 -13.94 19.78 -4.20
N TRP A 171 -13.84 19.34 -2.95
CA TRP A 171 -14.50 18.11 -2.50
C TRP A 171 -16.03 18.22 -2.61
N LYS A 172 -16.60 19.34 -2.14
CA LYS A 172 -18.05 19.59 -2.23
C LYS A 172 -18.56 19.50 -3.67
N LYS A 173 -17.82 20.09 -4.63
CA LYS A 173 -18.14 19.99 -6.05
C LYS A 173 -18.07 18.54 -6.55
N GLN A 174 -16.95 17.85 -6.29
CA GLN A 174 -16.76 16.46 -6.72
C GLN A 174 -17.84 15.52 -6.16
N LEU A 175 -18.25 15.73 -4.90
CA LEU A 175 -19.31 14.96 -4.27
C LEU A 175 -20.68 15.26 -4.86
N SER A 176 -20.96 16.53 -5.23
CA SER A 176 -22.24 16.90 -5.87
C SER A 176 -22.44 16.31 -7.27
N GLU A 177 -21.35 15.96 -7.95
CA GLU A 177 -21.34 15.32 -9.27
C GLU A 177 -21.34 13.78 -9.16
N PHE A 178 -21.37 13.23 -7.95
CA PHE A 178 -21.37 11.79 -7.72
C PHE A 178 -22.80 11.30 -7.47
N ASP A 179 -23.24 10.31 -8.25
CA ASP A 179 -24.65 9.93 -8.41
C ASP A 179 -25.00 8.55 -7.83
N LYS A 180 -24.11 7.94 -7.04
CA LYS A 180 -24.30 6.59 -6.51
C LYS A 180 -24.54 6.58 -5.01
N ASP A 181 -25.41 5.66 -4.59
CA ASP A 181 -25.72 5.42 -3.19
C ASP A 181 -24.59 4.64 -2.49
N GLY A 182 -24.05 5.23 -1.44
CA GLY A 182 -23.02 4.60 -0.61
C GLY A 182 -22.20 5.64 0.15
N VAL A 183 -21.25 5.16 0.95
CA VAL A 183 -20.26 6.04 1.58
C VAL A 183 -19.25 6.46 0.53
N VAL A 184 -19.00 7.76 0.39
CA VAL A 184 -18.04 8.29 -0.59
C VAL A 184 -16.86 8.91 0.16
N LEU A 185 -15.66 8.43 -0.14
CA LEU A 185 -14.42 8.89 0.48
C LEU A 185 -13.49 9.54 -0.55
N PRO A 186 -12.80 10.63 -0.18
CA PRO A 186 -11.70 11.14 -1.00
C PRO A 186 -10.54 10.14 -0.99
N LEU A 187 -9.81 10.09 -2.10
CA LEU A 187 -8.55 9.33 -2.20
C LEU A 187 -7.48 10.22 -2.81
N PHE A 188 -6.32 10.28 -2.19
CA PHE A 188 -5.14 10.95 -2.74
C PHE A 188 -4.18 9.90 -3.29
N GLY A 189 -3.71 10.09 -4.52
CA GLY A 189 -2.55 9.37 -5.05
C GLY A 189 -1.28 10.14 -4.71
N TYR A 190 -0.20 9.46 -4.36
CA TYR A 190 1.10 10.08 -4.12
C TYR A 190 2.18 9.32 -4.88
N HIS A 191 3.12 10.03 -5.52
CA HIS A 191 4.28 9.45 -6.17
C HIS A 191 5.57 9.96 -5.55
N ASP A 192 6.52 9.05 -5.33
CA ASP A 192 7.90 9.36 -4.94
C ASP A 192 8.90 8.47 -5.69
N ASP A 193 10.10 8.99 -5.94
CA ASP A 193 11.24 8.23 -6.45
C ASP A 193 12.27 8.04 -5.30
N VAL A 194 12.64 6.80 -5.00
CA VAL A 194 13.57 6.44 -3.91
C VAL A 194 14.83 5.79 -4.48
N GLU A 195 16.00 6.33 -4.14
CA GLU A 195 17.28 5.72 -4.45
C GLU A 195 17.56 4.56 -3.48
N THR A 196 17.54 3.33 -4.00
CA THR A 196 17.83 2.13 -3.20
C THR A 196 19.31 1.72 -3.23
N GLY A 197 20.12 2.35 -4.10
CA GLY A 197 21.56 2.12 -4.23
C GLY A 197 22.43 3.13 -3.47
N ASN A 198 23.72 3.14 -3.81
CA ASN A 198 24.66 4.14 -3.29
C ASN A 198 24.36 5.51 -3.93
N SER A 199 23.67 6.35 -3.17
CA SER A 199 23.24 7.71 -3.58
C SER A 199 24.40 8.67 -3.91
N MET A 200 25.64 8.36 -3.51
CA MET A 200 26.82 9.21 -3.75
C MET A 200 27.83 8.62 -4.76
N GLY A 201 27.54 7.48 -5.38
CA GLY A 201 28.44 6.84 -6.35
C GLY A 201 28.24 7.31 -7.80
N SER A 202 29.20 7.00 -8.67
CA SER A 202 29.08 7.17 -10.14
C SER A 202 27.94 6.39 -10.79
N HIS A 203 27.34 5.45 -10.04
CA HIS A 203 26.18 4.64 -10.41
C HIS A 203 24.90 5.06 -9.66
N SER A 204 24.88 6.25 -9.04
CA SER A 204 23.66 6.83 -8.49
C SER A 204 22.58 6.96 -9.58
N LYS A 205 21.30 6.79 -9.22
CA LYS A 205 20.12 6.81 -10.11
C LYS A 205 19.92 5.60 -11.03
N ILE A 206 20.80 4.59 -10.97
CA ILE A 206 20.60 3.35 -11.72
C ILE A 206 19.54 2.47 -11.05
N ASN A 207 19.51 2.47 -9.72
CA ASN A 207 18.62 1.66 -8.89
C ASN A 207 17.53 2.51 -8.22
N GLU A 208 17.16 3.61 -8.86
CA GLU A 208 16.03 4.45 -8.45
C GLU A 208 14.72 3.70 -8.71
N VAL A 209 13.86 3.68 -7.69
CA VAL A 209 12.58 2.99 -7.71
C VAL A 209 11.48 4.01 -7.48
N GLY A 210 10.55 4.08 -8.42
CA GLY A 210 9.33 4.86 -8.28
C GLY A 210 8.28 4.05 -7.51
N ALA A 211 7.62 4.72 -6.59
CA ALA A 211 6.56 4.14 -5.77
C ALA A 211 5.31 5.02 -5.82
N VAL A 212 4.16 4.37 -5.98
CA VAL A 212 2.85 5.02 -5.95
C VAL A 212 2.07 4.52 -4.74
N TYR A 213 1.52 5.48 -4.00
CA TYR A 213 0.75 5.26 -2.79
C TYR A 213 -0.64 5.89 -2.89
N ALA A 214 -1.56 5.42 -2.07
CA ALA A 214 -2.89 5.96 -1.89
C ALA A 214 -3.15 6.24 -0.40
N THR A 215 -3.80 7.36 -0.10
CA THR A 215 -4.21 7.72 1.26
C THR A 215 -5.64 8.25 1.29
N ILE A 216 -6.33 8.02 2.41
CA ILE A 216 -7.65 8.59 2.67
C ILE A 216 -7.47 9.85 3.53
N PRO A 217 -7.62 11.06 2.96
CA PRO A 217 -7.26 12.31 3.65
C PRO A 217 -8.25 12.74 4.74
N CYS A 218 -9.38 12.04 4.89
CA CYS A 218 -10.36 12.27 5.95
C CYS A 218 -10.25 11.25 7.10
N LEU A 219 -9.10 10.60 7.26
CA LEU A 219 -8.81 9.81 8.46
C LEU A 219 -8.68 10.74 9.68
N PRO A 220 -9.10 10.29 10.88
CA PRO A 220 -8.80 11.01 12.11
C PRO A 220 -7.29 11.21 12.28
N THR A 221 -6.87 12.33 12.85
CA THR A 221 -5.47 12.78 12.85
C THR A 221 -4.49 11.80 13.48
N ASN A 222 -4.92 11.05 14.50
CA ASN A 222 -4.16 9.99 15.16
C ASN A 222 -3.94 8.74 14.29
N PHE A 223 -4.77 8.53 13.26
CA PHE A 223 -4.55 7.50 12.25
C PHE A 223 -3.78 8.05 11.05
N ALA A 224 -4.14 9.25 10.57
CA ALA A 224 -3.51 9.87 9.41
C ALA A 224 -1.99 10.08 9.56
N SER A 225 -1.50 10.25 10.80
CA SER A 225 -0.07 10.41 11.10
C SER A 225 0.75 9.11 11.10
N LYS A 226 0.09 7.95 10.97
CA LYS A 226 0.73 6.63 10.99
C LYS A 226 1.15 6.19 9.59
N LEU A 227 2.30 5.53 9.49
CA LEU A 227 2.78 4.98 8.22
C LEU A 227 1.84 3.89 7.68
N GLU A 228 1.16 3.17 8.56
CA GLU A 228 0.17 2.15 8.25
C GLU A 228 -1.07 2.70 7.53
N SER A 229 -1.27 4.02 7.53
CA SER A 229 -2.34 4.70 6.78
C SER A 229 -1.97 5.01 5.33
N ILE A 230 -0.73 4.70 4.92
CA ILE A 230 -0.24 4.85 3.55
C ILE A 230 -0.36 3.51 2.84
N VAL A 231 -1.28 3.41 1.88
CA VAL A 231 -1.54 2.18 1.14
C VAL A 231 -0.71 2.18 -0.14
N MET A 232 0.17 1.19 -0.31
CA MET A 232 0.98 1.06 -1.53
C MET A 232 0.15 0.51 -2.69
N SER A 233 0.39 1.04 -3.90
CA SER A 233 -0.27 0.62 -5.15
C SER A 233 0.72 0.04 -6.17
N ASP A 234 1.84 0.71 -6.45
CA ASP A 234 2.74 0.29 -7.52
C ASP A 234 4.20 0.57 -7.14
N ILE A 235 5.09 -0.32 -7.57
CA ILE A 235 6.55 -0.18 -7.51
C ILE A 235 7.11 -0.47 -8.90
N PHE A 236 7.99 0.38 -9.39
CA PHE A 236 8.65 0.21 -10.69
C PHE A 236 10.03 0.85 -10.70
N TYR A 237 10.91 0.44 -11.62
CA TYR A 237 12.18 1.15 -11.80
C TYR A 237 11.94 2.50 -12.47
N SER A 238 12.48 3.58 -11.91
CA SER A 238 12.29 4.94 -12.42
C SER A 238 12.88 5.11 -13.84
N ASN A 239 13.88 4.31 -14.19
CA ASN A 239 14.43 4.28 -15.54
C ASN A 239 13.49 3.60 -16.56
N ASP A 240 12.74 2.58 -16.14
CA ASP A 240 11.71 1.99 -17.00
C ASP A 240 10.61 3.02 -17.28
N ARG A 241 10.25 3.87 -16.31
CA ARG A 241 9.33 4.99 -16.54
C ARG A 241 9.84 5.99 -17.58
N LYS A 242 11.12 6.36 -17.50
CA LYS A 242 11.76 7.26 -18.49
C LYS A 242 11.80 6.63 -19.90
N GLN A 243 11.95 5.31 -19.98
CA GLN A 243 12.07 4.58 -21.25
C GLN A 243 10.72 4.27 -21.91
N TYR A 244 9.72 3.83 -21.13
CA TYR A 244 8.44 3.34 -21.63
C TYR A 244 7.28 4.33 -21.46
N GLY A 245 7.49 5.41 -20.69
CA GLY A 245 6.53 6.48 -20.51
C GLY A 245 5.48 6.21 -19.43
N ASN A 246 4.87 7.29 -18.94
CA ASN A 246 3.90 7.24 -17.84
C ASN A 246 2.64 6.45 -18.19
N ALA A 247 2.21 6.47 -19.45
CA ALA A 247 0.99 5.80 -19.90
C ALA A 247 1.01 4.28 -19.63
N LEU A 248 2.17 3.64 -19.82
CA LEU A 248 2.33 2.20 -19.55
C LEU A 248 2.54 1.94 -18.06
N ILE A 249 3.37 2.75 -17.39
CA ILE A 249 3.68 2.59 -15.96
C ILE A 249 2.44 2.80 -15.08
N CYS A 250 1.67 3.85 -15.33
CA CYS A 250 0.53 4.24 -14.49
C CYS A 250 -0.75 3.48 -14.83
N LYS A 251 -0.71 2.57 -15.81
CA LYS A 251 -1.91 1.91 -16.35
C LYS A 251 -2.69 1.16 -15.27
N SER A 252 -1.99 0.38 -14.44
CA SER A 252 -2.59 -0.42 -13.37
C SER A 252 -3.21 0.48 -12.30
N PHE A 253 -2.44 1.46 -11.81
CA PHE A 253 -2.94 2.46 -10.85
C PHE A 253 -4.19 3.18 -11.34
N ILE A 254 -4.18 3.71 -12.57
CA ILE A 254 -5.33 4.44 -13.14
C ILE A 254 -6.53 3.51 -13.29
N ALA A 255 -6.32 2.25 -13.66
CA ALA A 255 -7.40 1.27 -13.73
C ALA A 255 -8.04 1.02 -12.36
N ASP A 256 -7.24 0.93 -11.30
CA ASP A 256 -7.73 0.81 -9.93
C ASP A 256 -8.52 2.04 -9.49
N LEU A 257 -8.01 3.25 -9.74
CA LEU A 257 -8.72 4.50 -9.42
C LEU A 257 -10.09 4.57 -10.12
N LYS A 258 -10.15 4.18 -11.39
CA LYS A 258 -11.42 4.12 -12.15
C LYS A 258 -12.38 3.12 -11.54
N LYS A 259 -11.92 1.89 -11.25
CA LYS A 259 -12.75 0.87 -10.60
C LYS A 259 -13.25 1.30 -9.22
N LEU A 260 -12.41 1.96 -8.42
CA LEU A 260 -12.81 2.45 -7.10
C LEU A 260 -13.87 3.56 -7.18
N ARG A 261 -13.84 4.39 -8.22
CA ARG A 261 -14.87 5.40 -8.51
C ARG A 261 -16.14 4.78 -9.09
N GLU A 262 -16.00 3.82 -10.00
CA GLU A 262 -17.11 3.26 -10.76
C GLU A 262 -17.83 2.14 -10.01
N GLU A 263 -17.08 1.18 -9.48
CA GLU A 263 -17.60 -0.01 -8.81
C GLU A 263 -17.57 0.15 -7.28
N GLY A 264 -16.59 0.86 -6.73
CA GLY A 264 -16.35 0.91 -5.29
C GLY A 264 -15.93 -0.44 -4.70
N ILE A 265 -15.98 -0.55 -3.37
CA ILE A 265 -15.71 -1.77 -2.59
C ILE A 265 -16.87 -2.08 -1.65
N GLU A 266 -16.94 -3.32 -1.19
CA GLU A 266 -17.87 -3.75 -0.14
C GLU A 266 -17.06 -4.15 1.09
N ILE A 267 -17.38 -3.55 2.23
CA ILE A 267 -16.76 -3.87 3.53
C ILE A 267 -17.80 -4.44 4.47
N GLN A 268 -17.36 -5.26 5.42
CA GLN A 268 -18.18 -5.91 6.44
C GLN A 268 -17.87 -5.30 7.82
N ILE A 269 -18.78 -4.49 8.35
CA ILE A 269 -18.66 -3.88 9.68
C ILE A 269 -19.81 -4.37 10.56
N CYS A 270 -19.53 -4.99 11.71
CA CYS A 270 -20.53 -5.52 12.64
C CYS A 270 -21.64 -6.34 11.95
N ASN A 271 -21.26 -7.25 11.04
CA ASN A 271 -22.16 -8.08 10.23
C ASN A 271 -23.03 -7.34 9.19
N LYS A 272 -22.77 -6.05 8.94
CA LYS A 272 -23.43 -5.26 7.90
C LYS A 272 -22.48 -5.04 6.72
N LYS A 273 -23.02 -5.23 5.52
CA LYS A 273 -22.34 -4.87 4.27
C LYS A 273 -22.50 -3.38 4.03
N ILE A 274 -21.39 -2.68 3.84
CA ILE A 274 -21.37 -1.25 3.54
C ILE A 274 -20.68 -1.05 2.20
N LYS A 275 -21.36 -0.32 1.30
CA LYS A 275 -20.81 0.06 0.01
C LYS A 275 -19.99 1.35 0.16
N VAL A 276 -18.72 1.30 -0.25
CA VAL A 276 -17.80 2.45 -0.19
C VAL A 276 -17.26 2.75 -1.58
N TYR A 277 -17.38 4.01 -2.00
CA TYR A 277 -16.82 4.53 -3.25
C TYR A 277 -15.69 5.49 -2.96
N PHE A 278 -14.78 5.64 -3.92
CA PHE A 278 -13.66 6.58 -3.79
C PHE A 278 -13.62 7.55 -4.95
N ILE A 279 -13.36 8.82 -4.63
CA ILE A 279 -13.10 9.85 -5.62
C ILE A 279 -11.64 10.27 -5.50
N THR A 280 -10.84 9.95 -6.53
CA THR A 280 -9.50 10.48 -6.66
C THR A 280 -9.56 12.00 -6.71
N SER A 281 -9.10 12.61 -5.63
CA SER A 281 -9.27 14.03 -5.40
C SER A 281 -8.03 14.81 -5.76
N LEU A 282 -6.84 14.28 -5.43
CA LEU A 282 -5.55 14.87 -5.74
C LEU A 282 -4.54 13.79 -6.14
N ILE A 283 -3.61 14.17 -7.03
CA ILE A 283 -2.35 13.47 -7.25
C ILE A 283 -1.25 14.36 -6.66
N LEU A 284 -0.45 13.78 -5.78
CA LEU A 284 0.52 14.44 -4.93
C LEU A 284 1.92 13.88 -5.19
N GLY A 285 2.92 14.64 -4.78
CA GLY A 285 4.33 14.35 -4.93
C GLY A 285 5.14 15.62 -4.77
N ASP A 286 6.45 15.50 -4.74
CA ASP A 286 7.33 16.66 -4.83
C ASP A 286 7.24 17.30 -6.23
N ASN A 287 7.85 18.47 -6.41
CA ASN A 287 7.76 19.18 -7.70
C ASN A 287 8.40 18.38 -8.84
N LEU A 288 9.48 17.63 -8.58
CA LEU A 288 10.14 16.83 -9.59
C LEU A 288 9.26 15.65 -10.00
N GLY A 289 8.80 14.85 -9.03
CA GLY A 289 7.94 13.69 -9.22
C GLY A 289 6.63 14.05 -9.90
N LEU A 290 5.94 15.12 -9.47
CA LEU A 290 4.69 15.53 -10.10
C LEU A 290 4.87 15.98 -11.55
N ASN A 291 5.90 16.76 -11.86
CA ASN A 291 6.15 17.12 -13.26
C ASN A 291 6.47 15.88 -14.08
N SER A 292 7.31 14.98 -13.56
CA SER A 292 7.66 13.74 -14.23
C SER A 292 6.45 12.83 -14.50
N MET A 293 5.57 12.66 -13.52
CA MET A 293 4.39 11.79 -13.61
C MET A 293 3.26 12.37 -14.45
N LEU A 294 3.16 13.70 -14.54
CA LEU A 294 2.15 14.40 -15.33
C LEU A 294 2.64 14.78 -16.74
N GLY A 295 3.77 14.20 -17.18
CA GLY A 295 4.28 14.41 -18.54
C GLY A 295 4.86 15.80 -18.79
N PHE A 296 5.35 16.48 -17.75
CA PHE A 296 6.03 17.76 -17.85
C PHE A 296 7.55 17.61 -17.70
N THR A 297 8.27 18.58 -18.24
CA THR A 297 9.71 18.70 -18.10
C THR A 297 10.13 18.78 -16.63
N SER A 298 11.16 18.01 -16.31
CA SER A 298 11.78 17.96 -15.00
C SER A 298 12.97 18.94 -14.87
N SER A 299 13.11 19.87 -15.83
CA SER A 299 14.14 20.92 -15.83
C SER A 299 13.53 22.29 -15.52
N PHE A 300 13.93 22.88 -14.39
CA PHE A 300 13.29 24.07 -13.81
C PHE A 300 13.96 25.41 -14.15
N THR A 301 14.76 25.48 -15.22
CA THR A 301 15.59 26.67 -15.51
C THR A 301 15.34 27.32 -16.86
N LYS A 302 15.03 26.56 -17.92
CA LYS A 302 15.10 27.09 -19.31
C LYS A 302 13.82 26.95 -20.15
N THR A 303 12.81 26.24 -19.67
CA THR A 303 11.58 25.94 -20.41
C THR A 303 10.35 26.33 -19.58
N MET A 304 9.14 26.28 -20.16
CA MET A 304 7.89 26.49 -19.41
C MET A 304 7.59 25.33 -18.46
N TRP A 305 8.33 25.23 -17.36
CA TRP A 305 8.32 24.09 -16.44
C TRP A 305 7.13 24.08 -15.46
N CYS A 306 6.34 25.16 -15.40
CA CYS A 306 5.18 25.19 -14.53
C CYS A 306 4.05 24.30 -15.08
N ARG A 307 3.66 23.28 -14.32
CA ARG A 307 2.52 22.39 -14.63
C ARG A 307 1.14 23.06 -14.49
N ILE A 308 1.09 24.25 -13.87
CA ILE A 308 -0.16 24.97 -13.58
C ILE A 308 -0.45 26.03 -14.64
N CYS A 309 0.59 26.72 -15.13
CA CYS A 309 0.43 27.85 -16.06
C CYS A 309 1.54 27.92 -17.14
N TYR A 310 1.33 28.77 -18.15
CA TYR A 310 2.25 29.08 -19.25
C TYR A 310 3.18 30.28 -18.96
N ALA A 311 3.36 30.65 -17.69
CA ALA A 311 4.29 31.72 -17.37
C ALA A 311 5.73 31.34 -17.76
N SER A 312 6.44 32.24 -18.45
CA SER A 312 7.84 32.04 -18.81
C SER A 312 8.72 32.03 -17.55
N PRO A 313 9.91 31.41 -17.60
CA PRO A 313 10.87 31.47 -16.49
C PRO A 313 11.10 32.90 -15.98
N ASP A 314 11.29 33.85 -16.90
CA ASP A 314 11.48 35.27 -16.56
C ASP A 314 10.27 35.87 -15.83
N LYS A 315 9.05 35.51 -16.23
CA LYS A 315 7.83 36.02 -15.59
C LYS A 315 7.61 35.40 -14.21
N ILE A 316 7.83 34.09 -14.06
CA ILE A 316 7.59 33.35 -12.82
C ILE A 316 8.36 33.94 -11.65
N HIS A 317 9.60 34.41 -11.86
CA HIS A 317 10.43 34.99 -10.80
C HIS A 317 9.82 36.22 -10.12
N PHE A 318 8.92 36.93 -10.81
CA PHE A 318 8.32 38.17 -10.32
C PHE A 318 6.81 38.06 -10.08
N MET A 319 6.20 36.92 -10.42
CA MET A 319 4.78 36.70 -10.19
C MET A 319 4.49 36.52 -8.70
N THR A 320 3.67 37.42 -8.16
CA THR A 320 3.16 37.34 -6.78
C THR A 320 1.69 36.91 -6.72
N ASN A 321 1.00 36.94 -7.86
CA ASN A 321 -0.40 36.55 -8.00
C ASN A 321 -0.56 35.63 -9.21
N GLU A 322 -1.58 34.78 -9.16
CA GLU A 322 -1.99 33.94 -10.28
C GLU A 322 -2.51 34.81 -11.44
N ASP A 323 -2.16 34.44 -12.67
CA ASP A 323 -2.68 35.09 -13.89
C ASP A 323 -3.57 34.08 -14.62
N GLU A 324 -4.89 34.21 -14.45
CA GLU A 324 -5.88 33.26 -14.98
C GLU A 324 -5.73 33.00 -16.48
N ARG A 325 -5.27 34.00 -17.24
CA ARG A 325 -5.06 33.90 -18.69
C ARG A 325 -3.93 32.96 -19.08
N LEU A 326 -3.03 32.67 -18.14
CA LEU A 326 -1.91 31.76 -18.32
C LEU A 326 -2.20 30.37 -17.78
N LEU A 327 -3.32 30.14 -17.09
CA LEU A 327 -3.63 28.83 -16.54
C LEU A 327 -3.80 27.79 -17.66
N ARG A 328 -3.25 26.61 -17.43
CA ARG A 328 -3.41 25.47 -18.32
C ARG A 328 -4.82 24.91 -18.18
N THR A 329 -5.38 24.45 -19.30
CA THR A 329 -6.63 23.70 -19.32
C THR A 329 -6.38 22.28 -19.81
N VAL A 330 -7.37 21.41 -19.63
CA VAL A 330 -7.31 20.04 -20.16
C VAL A 330 -7.17 20.08 -21.69
N GLU A 331 -7.86 21.00 -22.35
CA GLU A 331 -7.80 21.18 -23.80
C GLU A 331 -6.42 21.70 -24.24
N SER A 332 -5.85 22.67 -23.53
CA SER A 332 -4.55 23.23 -23.87
C SER A 332 -3.43 22.18 -23.71
N TYR A 333 -3.47 21.41 -22.61
CA TYR A 333 -2.55 20.29 -22.39
C TYR A 333 -2.64 19.24 -23.49
N LYS A 334 -3.85 18.79 -23.87
CA LYS A 334 -4.05 17.83 -24.96
C LYS A 334 -3.49 18.34 -26.29
N ASN A 335 -3.57 19.64 -26.54
CA ASN A 335 -2.97 20.23 -27.74
C ASN A 335 -1.45 20.25 -27.66
N ASP A 336 -0.88 20.53 -26.49
CA ASP A 336 0.58 20.56 -26.29
C ASP A 336 1.22 19.17 -26.43
N VAL A 337 0.57 18.13 -25.90
CA VAL A 337 0.99 16.72 -26.10
C VAL A 337 1.08 16.41 -27.60
N LYS A 338 0.13 16.88 -28.41
CA LYS A 338 0.15 16.67 -29.87
C LYS A 338 1.22 17.48 -30.60
N LYS A 339 1.56 18.67 -30.09
CA LYS A 339 2.56 19.57 -30.70
C LYS A 339 3.99 19.08 -30.48
N LEU A 340 4.25 18.30 -29.42
CA LEU A 340 5.57 17.75 -29.08
C LEU A 340 6.67 18.82 -28.98
N CYS A 341 6.32 20.02 -28.48
CA CYS A 341 7.23 21.16 -28.35
C CYS A 341 7.49 21.49 -26.87
N VAL A 342 8.52 20.87 -26.29
CA VAL A 342 8.88 21.03 -24.87
C VAL A 342 9.30 22.47 -24.55
N SER A 343 9.98 23.16 -25.48
CA SER A 343 10.42 24.55 -25.27
C SER A 343 9.26 25.53 -25.09
N GLU A 344 8.16 25.31 -25.82
CA GLU A 344 6.99 26.20 -25.83
C GLU A 344 5.91 25.80 -24.82
N SER A 345 5.85 24.54 -24.41
CA SER A 345 4.77 24.07 -23.54
C SER A 345 5.27 23.47 -22.23
N GLY A 346 6.53 23.07 -22.16
CA GLY A 346 7.07 22.26 -21.07
C GLY A 346 6.50 20.84 -20.99
N VAL A 347 5.58 20.44 -21.87
CA VAL A 347 5.05 19.07 -21.95
C VAL A 347 6.07 18.19 -22.67
N ASN A 348 6.40 17.06 -22.08
CA ASN A 348 7.44 16.11 -22.48
C ASN A 348 6.89 14.67 -22.35
N GLU A 349 5.81 14.40 -23.08
CA GLU A 349 5.05 13.15 -23.03
C GLU A 349 5.05 12.43 -24.38
#